data_AF-A0A2R6N3R6-F1
#
_entry.id   AF-A0A2R6N3R6-F1
#
_cell.length_a   1.000
_cell.length_b   1.000
_cell.length_c   1.000
_cell.angle_alpha   90.00
_cell.angle_beta   90.00
_cell.angle_gamma   90.00
#
_symmetry.space_group_name_H-M   'P 1'
#
loop_
_entity.id
_entity.type
_entity.pdbx_description
1 polymer ?
#
loop_
_entity_poly.entity_id
_entity_poly.type
_entity_poly.pdbx_seq_one_letter_code
_entity_poly.pdbx_strand_id
1 'polypeptide(L)' 'MSLLSDLLQSIIDMPGEFAEVATQGSILDTLLATTLLLVGALLVIVSSLFFGYLLAGAAVDLLVPDRSQFSYP' A
#
# COMPACT_ATOMS: atom_id res chain seq x y z
N MET A 1 24.61 -5.51 16.93
CA MET A 1 23.37 -6.09 16.36
C MET A 1 22.22 -5.47 17.12
N SER A 2 21.44 -4.64 16.43
CA SER A 2 20.38 -3.85 17.02
C SER A 2 19.08 -4.58 16.79
N LEU A 3 18.33 -4.89 17.85
CA LEU A 3 17.04 -5.56 17.76
C LEU A 3 16.08 -4.87 16.79
N LEU A 4 16.19 -3.54 16.62
CA LEU A 4 15.39 -2.80 15.65
C LEU A 4 15.80 -3.05 14.20
N SER A 5 17.10 -3.24 13.95
CA SER A 5 17.61 -3.56 12.61
C SER A 5 17.20 -4.97 12.19
N ASP A 6 17.24 -5.92 13.12
CA ASP A 6 16.86 -7.31 12.89
C ASP A 6 15.35 -7.45 12.69
N LEU A 7 14.54 -6.64 13.39
CA LEU A 7 13.08 -6.61 13.25
C LEU A 7 12.65 -5.97 11.91
N LEU A 8 13.32 -4.90 11.50
CA LEU A 8 13.10 -4.30 10.18
C LEU A 8 13.47 -5.25 9.04
N GLN A 9 14.61 -5.96 9.17
CA GLN A 9 14.99 -7.00 8.21
C GLN A 9 13.99 -8.14 8.21
N SER A 10 13.54 -8.61 9.37
CA SER A 10 12.52 -9.66 9.47
C SER A 10 11.21 -9.28 8.77
N ILE A 11 10.74 -8.02 8.88
CA ILE A 11 9.54 -7.56 8.17
C ILE A 11 9.74 -7.55 6.65
N ILE A 12 10.94 -7.20 6.19
CA ILE A 12 11.28 -7.14 4.76
C ILE A 12 11.42 -8.55 4.16
N ASP A 13 12.02 -9.48 4.91
CA ASP A 13 12.28 -10.85 4.46
C ASP A 13 11.04 -11.75 4.57
N MET A 14 10.13 -11.45 5.50
CA MET A 14 8.88 -12.17 5.74
C MET A 14 8.03 -12.46 4.47
N PRO A 15 7.76 -11.51 3.57
CA PRO A 15 7.02 -11.81 2.34
C PRO A 15 7.72 -12.83 1.41
N GLY A 16 9.05 -12.90 1.42
CA GLY A 16 9.82 -13.87 0.65
C GLY A 16 9.64 -15.30 1.14
N GLU A 17 9.68 -15.51 2.46
CA GLU A 17 9.43 -16.81 3.08
C GLU A 17 7.99 -17.30 2.82
N PHE A 18 7.01 -16.39 2.85
CA PHE A 18 5.63 -16.74 2.54
C PHE A 18 5.44 -17.15 1.07
N ALA A 19 6.15 -16.49 0.15
CA ALA A 19 6.14 -16.89 -1.26
C ALA A 19 6.72 -18.29 -1.44
N GLU A 20 7.81 -18.61 -0.73
CA GLU A 20 8.44 -19.93 -0.78
C GLU A 20 7.49 -21.03 -0.30
N VAL A 21 6.80 -20.82 0.84
CA VAL A 21 5.80 -21.77 1.37
C VAL A 21 4.59 -21.93 0.42
N ALA A 22 4.15 -20.85 -0.23
CA ALA A 22 3.04 -20.90 -1.20
C ALA A 22 3.38 -21.64 -2.49
N THR A 23 4.68 -21.74 -2.83
CA THR A 23 5.16 -22.49 -4.01
C THR A 23 5.47 -23.96 -3.73
N GLN A 24 5.46 -24.40 -2.48
CA GLN A 24 5.63 -25.82 -2.12
C GLN A 24 4.37 -26.67 -2.39
N GLY A 25 3.22 -26.03 -2.66
CA GLY A 25 1.96 -26.68 -3.02
C GLY A 25 1.86 -27.11 -4.49
N SER A 26 0.78 -27.81 -4.85
CA SER A 26 0.47 -28.19 -6.24
C SER A 26 0.36 -26.93 -7.12
N ILE A 27 0.56 -27.08 -8.44
CA ILE A 27 0.46 -25.96 -9.42
C ILE A 27 -0.87 -25.19 -9.26
N LEU A 28 -1.95 -25.90 -8.93
CA LEU A 28 -3.27 -25.32 -8.67
C LEU A 28 -3.31 -24.41 -7.43
N ASP A 29 -2.60 -24.79 -6.36
CA ASP A 29 -2.55 -24.00 -5.12
C ASP A 29 -1.77 -22.70 -5.32
N THR A 30 -0.65 -22.77 -6.06
CA THR A 30 0.12 -21.58 -6.42
C THR A 30 -0.69 -20.63 -7.30
N LEU A 31 -1.48 -21.15 -8.25
CA LEU A 31 -2.34 -20.33 -9.13
C LEU A 31 -3.45 -19.63 -8.33
N LEU A 32 -4.06 -20.33 -7.36
CA LEU A 32 -5.08 -19.76 -6.48
C LEU A 32 -4.47 -18.69 -5.54
N ALA A 33 -3.32 -19.01 -4.91
CA ALA A 33 -2.62 -18.09 -4.02
C ALA A 33 -2.16 -16.82 -4.73
N THR A 34 -1.57 -16.95 -5.92
CA THR A 34 -1.14 -15.80 -6.74
C THR A 34 -2.31 -14.94 -7.19
N THR A 35 -3.45 -15.54 -7.53
CA THR A 35 -4.66 -14.79 -7.91
C THR A 35 -5.24 -14.02 -6.73
N LEU A 36 -5.35 -14.64 -5.56
CA LEU A 36 -5.81 -13.95 -4.35
C LEU A 36 -4.87 -12.82 -3.94
N LEU A 37 -3.55 -13.04 -4.04
CA LEU A 37 -2.55 -12.02 -3.77
C LEU A 37 -2.67 -10.85 -4.75
N LEU A 38 -2.84 -11.13 -6.04
CA LEU A 38 -3.01 -10.10 -7.06
C LEU A 38 -4.28 -9.28 -6.82
N VAL A 39 -5.41 -9.93 -6.52
CA VAL A 39 -6.67 -9.24 -6.24
C VAL A 39 -6.55 -8.40 -4.97
N GLY A 40 -6.00 -8.96 -3.90
CA GLY A 40 -5.76 -8.23 -2.65
C GLY A 40 -4.83 -7.03 -2.86
N ALA A 41 -3.72 -7.22 -3.56
CA ALA A 41 -2.78 -6.15 -3.90
C ALA A 41 -3.46 -5.07 -4.73
N LEU A 42 -4.28 -5.43 -5.72
CA LEU A 42 -5.00 -4.47 -6.54
C LEU A 42 -5.99 -3.65 -5.71
N LEU A 43 -6.77 -4.29 -4.83
CA LEU A 43 -7.71 -3.59 -3.95
C LEU A 43 -6.98 -2.61 -3.03
N VAL A 44 -5.86 -3.01 -2.44
CA VAL A 44 -5.07 -2.16 -1.54
C VAL A 44 -4.41 -1.01 -2.28
N ILE A 45 -3.72 -1.29 -3.39
CA ILE A 45 -2.98 -0.28 -4.16
C ILE A 45 -3.94 0.74 -4.76
N VAL A 46 -5.03 0.29 -5.40
CA VAL A 46 -5.99 1.21 -6.02
C VAL A 46 -6.67 2.08 -4.96
N SER A 47 -7.10 1.49 -3.85
CA SER A 47 -7.71 2.25 -2.76
C SER A 47 -6.72 3.24 -2.15
N SER A 48 -5.48 2.81 -1.90
CA SER A 48 -4.43 3.66 -1.34
C SER A 48 -4.08 4.82 -2.25
N LEU A 49 -3.99 4.60 -3.57
CA LEU A 49 -3.77 5.66 -4.55
C LEU A 49 -4.93 6.65 -4.59
N PHE A 50 -6.17 6.16 -4.60
CA PHE A 50 -7.35 7.01 -4.62
C PHE A 50 -7.44 7.89 -3.37
N PHE A 51 -7.35 7.28 -2.18
CA PHE A 51 -7.35 8.03 -0.93
C PHE A 51 -6.13 8.93 -0.79
N GLY A 52 -4.95 8.46 -1.20
CA GLY A 52 -3.72 9.25 -1.20
C GLY A 52 -3.82 10.47 -2.09
N TYR A 53 -4.45 10.35 -3.26
CA TYR A 53 -4.71 11.48 -4.16
C TYR A 53 -5.66 12.50 -3.52
N LEU A 54 -6.76 12.05 -2.92
CA LEU A 54 -7.69 12.95 -2.23
C LEU A 54 -7.03 13.65 -1.03
N LEU A 55 -6.26 12.90 -0.24
CA LEU A 55 -5.50 13.44 0.88
C LEU A 55 -4.48 14.47 0.43
N ALA A 56 -3.76 14.21 -0.66
CA ALA A 56 -2.83 15.16 -1.25
C ALA A 56 -3.55 16.44 -1.72
N GLY A 57 -4.72 16.30 -2.36
CA GLY A 57 -5.56 17.44 -2.73
C GLY A 57 -5.98 18.29 -1.52
N ALA A 58 -6.42 17.65 -0.44
CA ALA A 58 -6.76 18.34 0.80
C ALA A 58 -5.55 19.02 1.44
N ALA A 59 -4.36 18.39 1.41
CA ALA A 59 -3.14 19.00 1.90
C ALA A 59 -2.73 20.22 1.08
N VAL A 60 -2.92 20.19 -0.25
CA VAL A 60 -2.70 21.34 -1.14
C VAL A 60 -3.68 22.46 -0.81
N ASP A 61 -4.95 22.15 -0.59
CA ASP A 61 -5.99 23.13 -0.23
C ASP A 61 -5.68 23.84 1.11
N LEU A 62 -5.11 23.11 2.08
CA LEU A 62 -4.64 23.71 3.34
C LEU A 62 -3.44 24.65 3.15
N LEU A 63 -2.60 24.41 2.13
CA LEU A 63 -1.38 25.19 1.89
C LEU A 63 -1.58 26.34 0.91
N VAL A 64 -2.58 26.26 0.03
CA VAL A 64 -2.89 27.29 -0.97
C VAL A 64 -4.15 28.03 -0.53
N PRO A 65 -4.02 29.25 0.03
CA PRO A 65 -5.17 30.00 0.51
C PRO A 65 -6.15 30.30 -0.61
N ASP A 66 -7.41 30.01 -0.34
CA ASP A 66 -8.53 30.16 -1.25
C ASP A 66 -8.79 31.65 -1.55
N ARG A 67 -8.50 32.11 -2.77
CA ARG A 67 -8.64 33.53 -3.17
C ARG A 67 -10.10 33.95 -3.41
N SER A 68 -11.04 33.02 -3.30
CA SER A 68 -12.47 33.20 -3.55
C SER A 68 -13.21 33.89 -2.39
N GLN A 69 -12.59 34.06 -1.21
CA GLN A 69 -13.21 34.74 -0.07
C GLN A 69 -13.22 36.29 -0.15
N PHE A 70 -12.59 36.90 -1.16
CA PHE A 70 -12.71 38.34 -1.41
C PHE A 70 -13.93 38.64 -2.30
N SER A 71 -15.14 38.46 -1.76
CA SER A 71 -16.32 39.14 -2.29
C SER A 71 -16.24 40.59 -1.80
N TYR A 72 -15.89 41.53 -2.70
CA TYR A 72 -16.06 42.96 -2.44
C TYR A 72 -17.56 43.25 -2.15
N PRO A 73 -17.88 44.24 -1.29
CA PRO A 73 -19.24 44.59 -0.87
C PRO A 73 -20.17 44.96 -2.01
#